data_AF-A0A2H1KJM6-F1
#
_entry.id   AF-A0A2H1KJM6-F1
#
_cell.length_a   1.000
_cell.length_b   1.000
_cell.length_c   1.000
_cell.angle_alpha   90.00
_cell.angle_beta   90.00
_cell.angle_gamma   90.00
#
_symmetry.space_group_name_H-M   'P 1'
#
loop_
_entity.id
_entity.type
_entity.pdbx_description
1 polymer ?
#
loop_
_entity_poly.entity_id
_entity_poly.type
_entity_poly.pdbx_seq_one_letter_code
_entity_poly.pdbx_strand_id
1 'polypeptide(L)'
;MGLAVSLLPYAWTKIFHVQMGYADYADALVQYGEMSPMGLLWRFMAFSPTVQFLAGLAELIAVILLLFRRSAWLGALIAALDMSVVFLLNLTFDVPVKQLSGAMALVGLILLIPNVPRVVRFALGRSVGPAVSGLIWRNRIFVQITRWVSPILAIVIIIGSGLAIGISLRWGSPGTPEEISGVYTVTASSKTTPIDGTDHTTADITQIAFGQIGSRSGKRMSVRYSDGDFQDGVYSVDGQSITVELFPVRKGAQAPVRGPSGTVEFRYSTTEDGEFSLRTEDSELTLHNDDERRFLFDRGFRWGPEAPVNR
;
A
#
# COMPACT_ATOMS: atom_id res chain seq x y z
N MET A 1 -3.60 25.25 -8.71
CA MET A 1 -3.09 25.18 -7.33
C MET A 1 -3.89 24.19 -6.49
N GLY A 2 -5.21 24.35 -6.29
CA GLY A 2 -6.02 23.42 -5.48
C GLY A 2 -5.83 21.94 -5.83
N LEU A 3 -6.05 21.56 -7.10
CA LEU A 3 -5.85 20.18 -7.57
C LEU A 3 -4.42 19.65 -7.31
N ALA A 4 -3.40 20.47 -7.55
CA ALA A 4 -2.00 20.08 -7.34
C ALA A 4 -1.70 19.82 -5.85
N VAL A 5 -2.25 20.63 -4.96
CA VAL A 5 -2.09 20.44 -3.51
C VAL A 5 -2.84 19.19 -3.03
N SER A 6 -4.02 18.92 -3.58
CA SER A 6 -4.79 17.71 -3.23
C SER A 6 -4.12 16.41 -3.69
N LEU A 7 -3.43 16.42 -4.84
CA LEU A 7 -2.74 15.24 -5.39
C LEU A 7 -1.41 14.93 -4.69
N LEU A 8 -0.72 15.93 -4.14
CA LEU A 8 0.62 15.78 -3.55
C LEU A 8 0.73 14.68 -2.47
N PRO A 9 -0.18 14.60 -1.48
CA PRO A 9 -0.12 13.54 -0.48
C PRO A 9 -0.27 12.14 -1.09
N TYR A 10 -1.14 11.97 -2.07
CA TYR A 10 -1.33 10.69 -2.77
C TYR A 10 -0.06 10.30 -3.55
N ALA A 11 0.51 11.25 -4.28
CA ALA A 11 1.74 11.04 -5.04
C ALA A 11 2.87 10.53 -4.15
N TRP A 12 3.13 11.22 -3.03
CA TRP A 12 4.21 10.86 -2.12
C TRP A 12 3.95 9.56 -1.37
N THR A 13 2.73 9.32 -0.91
CA THR A 13 2.39 8.06 -0.20
C THR A 13 2.45 6.84 -1.12
N LYS A 14 2.22 6.99 -2.43
CA LYS A 14 2.46 5.93 -3.42
C LYS A 14 3.94 5.73 -3.72
N ILE A 15 4.70 6.82 -3.89
CA ILE A 15 6.14 6.77 -4.16
C ILE A 15 6.89 6.08 -3.03
N PHE A 16 6.51 6.32 -1.77
CA PHE A 16 7.09 5.67 -0.60
C PHE A 16 6.41 4.34 -0.23
N HIS A 17 5.58 3.79 -1.12
CA HIS A 17 4.88 2.51 -0.92
C HIS A 17 3.93 2.44 0.29
N VAL A 18 3.67 3.55 0.98
CA VAL A 18 2.87 3.57 2.22
C VAL A 18 1.37 3.38 1.96
N GLN A 19 0.84 3.88 0.84
CA GLN A 19 -0.61 3.88 0.63
C GLN A 19 -1.22 2.47 0.55
N MET A 20 -0.58 1.56 -0.18
CA MET A 20 -1.01 0.16 -0.32
C MET A 20 -0.15 -0.81 0.50
N GLY A 21 1.02 -0.38 0.96
CA GLY A 21 1.99 -1.23 1.62
C GLY A 21 2.70 -2.17 0.64
N TYR A 22 3.19 -3.27 1.17
CA TYR A 22 3.85 -4.33 0.43
C TYR A 22 3.12 -5.65 0.68
N ALA A 23 3.09 -6.52 -0.33
CA ALA A 23 2.66 -7.89 -0.13
C ALA A 23 3.64 -8.62 0.80
N ASP A 24 3.11 -9.36 1.76
CA ASP A 24 3.87 -9.93 2.86
C ASP A 24 3.46 -11.38 3.13
N TYR A 25 4.32 -12.20 3.76
CA TYR A 25 4.01 -13.59 4.12
C TYR A 25 2.74 -13.71 4.96
N ALA A 26 2.43 -12.71 5.79
CA ALA A 26 1.18 -12.66 6.54
C ALA A 26 -0.08 -12.66 5.64
N ASP A 27 0.04 -12.29 4.36
CA ASP A 27 -1.05 -12.37 3.38
C ASP A 27 -1.18 -13.77 2.73
N ALA A 28 -0.20 -14.67 2.90
CA ALA A 28 -0.21 -16.01 2.30
C ALA A 28 -1.38 -16.88 2.76
N LEU A 29 -1.82 -16.68 4.00
CA LEU A 29 -2.92 -17.45 4.58
C LEU A 29 -4.30 -16.86 4.25
N VAL A 30 -4.40 -15.68 3.63
CA VAL A 30 -5.69 -15.05 3.32
C VAL A 30 -6.29 -15.67 2.07
N GLN A 31 -7.48 -16.23 2.18
CA GLN A 31 -8.15 -16.86 1.05
C GLN A 31 -8.90 -15.84 0.20
N TYR A 32 -9.05 -16.15 -1.10
CA TYR A 32 -9.72 -15.27 -2.06
C TYR A 32 -11.15 -14.92 -1.65
N GLY A 33 -11.90 -15.88 -1.09
CA GLY A 33 -13.27 -15.67 -0.62
C GLY A 33 -13.41 -14.80 0.64
N GLU A 34 -12.30 -14.55 1.35
CA GLU A 34 -12.29 -13.76 2.60
C GLU A 34 -11.94 -12.29 2.35
N MET A 35 -11.53 -11.96 1.12
CA MET A 35 -11.14 -10.60 0.76
C MET A 35 -12.36 -9.76 0.45
N SER A 36 -12.41 -8.55 1.00
CA SER A 36 -13.30 -7.51 0.47
C SER A 36 -12.81 -7.05 -0.91
N PRO A 37 -13.67 -6.45 -1.76
CA PRO A 37 -13.25 -5.89 -3.04
C PRO A 37 -12.06 -4.91 -2.90
N MET A 38 -12.12 -4.03 -1.90
CA MET A 38 -11.01 -3.13 -1.56
C MET A 38 -9.75 -3.90 -1.15
N GLY A 39 -9.88 -4.92 -0.29
CA GLY A 39 -8.75 -5.73 0.16
C GLY A 39 -8.05 -6.48 -0.98
N LEU A 40 -8.81 -6.92 -1.99
CA LEU A 40 -8.27 -7.51 -3.20
C LEU A 40 -7.45 -6.49 -4.01
N LEU A 41 -7.99 -5.29 -4.24
CA LEU A 41 -7.28 -4.22 -4.96
C LEU A 41 -6.00 -3.78 -4.24
N TRP A 42 -6.05 -3.65 -2.92
CA TRP A 42 -4.88 -3.28 -2.11
C TRP A 42 -3.76 -4.31 -2.25
N ARG A 43 -4.08 -5.60 -2.13
CA ARG A 43 -3.10 -6.69 -2.30
C ARG A 43 -2.53 -6.76 -3.71
N PHE A 44 -3.37 -6.56 -4.72
CA PHE A 44 -2.91 -6.49 -6.11
C PHE A 44 -1.88 -5.38 -6.31
N MET A 45 -2.16 -4.18 -5.79
CA MET A 45 -1.22 -3.05 -5.89
C MET A 45 0.04 -3.27 -5.04
N ALA A 46 -0.12 -3.78 -3.81
CA ALA A 46 0.98 -4.04 -2.88
C ALA A 46 1.93 -5.15 -3.37
N PHE A 47 1.42 -6.10 -4.18
CA PHE A 47 2.25 -7.12 -4.83
C PHE A 47 3.24 -6.54 -5.83
N SER A 48 2.91 -5.40 -6.46
CA SER A 48 3.82 -4.73 -7.39
C SER A 48 4.20 -3.34 -6.91
N PRO A 49 5.27 -3.23 -6.10
CA PRO A 49 5.84 -1.94 -5.70
C PRO A 49 6.16 -1.04 -6.89
N THR A 50 6.56 -1.62 -8.03
CA THR A 50 6.82 -0.89 -9.27
C THR A 50 5.56 -0.21 -9.81
N VAL A 51 4.43 -0.92 -9.88
CA VAL A 51 3.16 -0.34 -10.37
C VAL A 51 2.70 0.78 -9.44
N GLN A 52 2.79 0.59 -8.13
CA GLN A 52 2.45 1.62 -7.15
C GLN A 52 3.36 2.87 -7.28
N PHE A 53 4.67 2.67 -7.42
CA PHE A 53 5.62 3.76 -7.62
C PHE A 53 5.34 4.54 -8.92
N LEU A 54 5.10 3.84 -10.03
CA LEU A 54 4.81 4.48 -11.31
C LEU A 54 3.50 5.27 -11.28
N ALA A 55 2.46 4.76 -10.58
CA ALA A 55 1.23 5.49 -10.36
C ALA A 55 1.47 6.78 -9.54
N GLY A 56 2.24 6.70 -8.46
CA GLY A 56 2.62 7.89 -7.67
C GLY A 56 3.49 8.89 -8.45
N LEU A 57 4.37 8.39 -9.33
CA LEU A 57 5.18 9.22 -10.20
C LEU A 57 4.33 9.95 -11.25
N ALA A 58 3.32 9.29 -11.83
CA ALA A 58 2.38 9.92 -12.75
C ALA A 58 1.62 11.07 -12.07
N GLU A 59 1.14 10.86 -10.83
CA GLU A 59 0.53 11.90 -10.01
C GLU A 59 1.50 13.06 -9.74
N LEU A 60 2.75 12.76 -9.37
CA LEU A 60 3.76 13.77 -9.10
C LEU A 60 4.10 14.59 -10.36
N ILE A 61 4.21 13.95 -11.52
CA ILE A 61 4.42 14.64 -12.80
C ILE A 61 3.24 15.56 -13.09
N ALA A 62 2.00 15.09 -12.88
CA ALA A 62 0.82 15.92 -13.05
C ALA A 62 0.85 17.16 -12.15
N VAL A 63 1.21 16.99 -10.87
CA VAL A 63 1.39 18.08 -9.90
C VAL A 63 2.46 19.06 -10.39
N ILE A 64 3.65 18.59 -10.73
CA ILE A 64 4.76 19.42 -11.20
C ILE A 64 4.27 20.27 -12.37
N LEU A 65 3.68 19.65 -13.39
CA LEU A 65 3.21 20.35 -14.58
C LEU A 65 2.08 21.34 -14.28
N LEU A 66 1.16 21.02 -13.36
CA LEU A 66 0.07 21.90 -12.90
C LEU A 66 0.57 23.17 -12.20
N LEU A 67 1.71 23.10 -11.51
CA LEU A 67 2.28 24.24 -10.79
C LEU A 67 2.99 25.23 -11.72
N PHE A 68 3.44 24.78 -12.90
CA PHE A 68 4.04 25.66 -13.91
C PHE A 68 3.00 26.10 -14.94
N ARG A 69 2.71 27.42 -14.98
CA ARG A 69 1.68 28.03 -15.84
C ARG A 69 1.70 27.58 -17.31
N ARG A 70 2.89 27.39 -17.88
CA ARG A 70 3.06 27.01 -19.31
C ARG A 70 2.70 25.56 -19.59
N SER A 71 2.89 24.67 -18.62
CA SER A 71 2.61 23.23 -18.71
C SER A 71 1.33 22.83 -17.98
N ALA A 72 0.62 23.76 -17.34
CA ALA A 72 -0.54 23.45 -16.51
C ALA A 72 -1.64 22.68 -17.26
N TRP A 73 -1.78 22.89 -18.57
CA TRP A 73 -2.73 22.14 -19.38
C TRP A 73 -2.33 20.67 -19.55
N LEU A 74 -1.03 20.35 -19.66
CA LEU A 74 -0.53 18.97 -19.67
C LEU A 74 -0.72 18.31 -18.31
N GLY A 75 -0.40 19.05 -17.25
CA GLY A 75 -0.64 18.57 -15.89
C GLY A 75 -2.13 18.28 -15.63
N ALA A 76 -3.03 19.13 -16.13
CA ALA A 76 -4.47 18.90 -16.06
C ALA A 76 -4.92 17.68 -16.86
N LEU A 77 -4.35 17.47 -18.05
CA LEU A 77 -4.63 16.28 -18.86
C LEU A 77 -4.19 14.99 -18.14
N ILE A 78 -2.95 14.94 -17.64
CA ILE A 78 -2.44 13.77 -16.92
C ILE A 78 -3.26 13.53 -15.65
N ALA A 79 -3.52 14.59 -14.85
CA ALA A 79 -4.34 14.47 -13.65
C ALA A 79 -5.76 13.97 -13.96
N ALA A 80 -6.39 14.45 -15.04
CA ALA A 80 -7.72 13.99 -15.43
C ALA A 80 -7.72 12.50 -15.80
N LEU A 81 -6.73 12.05 -16.60
CA LEU A 81 -6.61 10.64 -16.99
C LEU A 81 -6.34 9.74 -15.78
N ASP A 82 -5.35 10.09 -14.98
CA ASP A 82 -4.94 9.31 -13.81
C ASP A 82 -6.06 9.25 -12.75
N MET A 83 -6.68 10.38 -12.42
CA MET A 83 -7.82 10.39 -11.49
C MET A 83 -9.06 9.69 -12.06
N SER A 84 -9.23 9.61 -13.38
CA SER A 84 -10.30 8.80 -13.98
C SER A 84 -10.05 7.30 -13.78
N VAL A 85 -8.80 6.85 -13.91
CA VAL A 85 -8.42 5.47 -13.60
C VAL A 85 -8.61 5.17 -12.11
N VAL A 86 -8.14 6.04 -11.23
CA VAL A 86 -8.34 5.90 -9.78
C VAL A 86 -9.83 5.90 -9.42
N PHE A 87 -10.61 6.78 -10.03
CA PHE A 87 -12.06 6.83 -9.81
C PHE A 87 -12.75 5.55 -10.27
N LEU A 88 -12.37 5.02 -11.44
CA LEU A 88 -12.90 3.75 -11.95
C LEU A 88 -12.59 2.61 -10.99
N LEU A 89 -11.33 2.47 -10.56
CA LEU A 89 -10.92 1.47 -9.57
C LEU A 89 -11.70 1.62 -8.27
N ASN A 90 -11.88 2.85 -7.79
CA ASN A 90 -12.63 3.10 -6.56
C ASN A 90 -14.12 2.74 -6.69
N LEU A 91 -14.69 2.87 -7.88
CA LEU A 91 -16.07 2.47 -8.17
C LEU A 91 -16.21 0.95 -8.27
N THR A 92 -15.30 0.27 -8.98
CA THR A 92 -15.40 -1.17 -9.25
C THR A 92 -14.95 -2.04 -8.07
N PHE A 93 -14.07 -1.54 -7.20
CA PHE A 93 -13.59 -2.26 -6.01
C PHE A 93 -14.15 -1.70 -4.70
N ASP A 94 -15.25 -0.95 -4.77
CA ASP A 94 -15.98 -0.37 -3.62
C ASP A 94 -15.08 0.34 -2.60
N VAL A 95 -14.17 1.18 -3.09
CA VAL A 95 -13.27 1.96 -2.24
C VAL A 95 -14.01 3.20 -1.71
N PRO A 96 -13.94 3.52 -0.41
CA PRO A 96 -14.75 4.58 0.20
C PRO A 96 -14.45 6.00 -0.31
N VAL A 97 -13.29 6.22 -0.94
CA VAL A 97 -12.85 7.56 -1.41
C VAL A 97 -13.25 7.89 -2.86
N LYS A 98 -14.22 7.16 -3.42
CA LYS A 98 -14.67 7.31 -4.83
C LYS A 98 -15.13 8.73 -5.20
N GLN A 99 -15.82 9.42 -4.29
CA GLN A 99 -16.33 10.78 -4.52
C GLN A 99 -15.19 11.80 -4.72
N LEU A 100 -14.13 11.69 -3.91
CA LEU A 100 -13.00 12.61 -3.95
C LEU A 100 -12.18 12.43 -5.23
N SER A 101 -11.88 11.18 -5.62
CA SER A 101 -11.20 10.89 -6.88
C SER A 101 -12.01 11.37 -8.10
N GLY A 102 -13.34 11.20 -8.06
CA GLY A 102 -14.22 11.69 -9.13
C GLY A 102 -14.24 13.21 -9.23
N ALA A 103 -14.29 13.91 -8.10
CA ALA A 103 -14.20 15.38 -8.07
C ALA A 103 -12.85 15.88 -8.61
N MET A 104 -11.74 15.23 -8.26
CA MET A 104 -10.41 15.59 -8.77
C MET A 104 -10.30 15.35 -10.28
N ALA A 105 -10.84 14.24 -10.80
CA ALA A 105 -10.91 13.98 -12.24
C ALA A 105 -11.72 15.06 -12.96
N LEU A 106 -12.88 15.44 -12.42
CA LEU A 106 -13.73 16.49 -12.97
C LEU A 106 -13.03 17.85 -12.98
N VAL A 107 -12.34 18.22 -11.90
CA VAL A 107 -11.55 19.47 -11.86
C VAL A 107 -10.43 19.45 -12.90
N GLY A 108 -9.76 18.31 -13.10
CA GLY A 108 -8.78 18.13 -14.17
C GLY A 108 -9.38 18.40 -15.56
N LEU A 109 -10.56 17.82 -15.83
CA LEU A 109 -11.30 18.05 -17.08
C LEU A 109 -11.71 19.52 -17.25
N ILE A 110 -12.20 20.17 -16.20
CA ILE A 110 -12.57 21.59 -16.23
C ILE A 110 -11.37 22.47 -16.58
N LEU A 111 -10.21 22.18 -15.99
CA LEU A 111 -8.96 22.91 -16.30
C LEU A 111 -8.49 22.68 -17.75
N LEU A 112 -8.88 21.56 -18.36
CA LEU A 112 -8.54 21.25 -19.75
C LEU A 112 -9.41 22.01 -20.75
N ILE A 113 -10.64 22.41 -20.40
CA ILE A 113 -11.63 23.05 -21.31
C ILE A 113 -11.02 24.12 -22.23
N PRO A 114 -10.24 25.10 -21.74
CA PRO A 114 -9.68 26.15 -22.60
C PRO A 114 -8.70 25.63 -23.67
N ASN A 115 -8.10 24.46 -23.43
CA ASN A 115 -7.11 23.85 -24.33
C ASN A 115 -7.68 22.67 -25.14
N VAL A 116 -8.94 22.25 -24.92
CA VAL A 116 -9.57 21.15 -25.70
C VAL A 116 -9.51 21.38 -27.21
N PRO A 117 -9.85 22.55 -27.77
CA PRO A 117 -9.77 22.77 -29.22
C PRO A 117 -8.35 22.59 -29.77
N ARG A 118 -7.35 22.87 -28.95
CA ARG A 118 -5.92 22.78 -29.30
C ARG A 118 -5.46 21.32 -29.30
N VAL A 119 -5.87 20.54 -28.29
CA VAL A 119 -5.62 19.09 -28.23
C VAL A 119 -6.28 18.37 -29.40
N VAL A 120 -7.54 18.70 -29.72
CA VAL A 120 -8.24 18.11 -30.87
C VAL A 120 -7.57 18.48 -32.19
N ARG A 121 -7.18 19.74 -32.39
CA ARG A 121 -6.42 20.14 -33.59
C ARG A 121 -5.11 19.39 -33.72
N PHE A 122 -4.35 19.25 -32.62
CA PHE A 122 -3.11 18.49 -32.59
C PHE A 122 -3.34 17.02 -32.97
N ALA A 123 -4.35 16.36 -32.39
CA ALA A 123 -4.69 14.97 -32.70
C ALA A 123 -5.11 14.76 -34.16
N LEU A 124 -5.71 15.78 -34.78
CA LEU A 124 -6.07 15.80 -36.21
C LEU A 124 -4.92 16.22 -37.13
N GLY A 125 -3.69 16.37 -36.61
CA GLY A 125 -2.52 16.80 -37.38
C GLY A 125 -2.57 18.28 -37.83
N ARG A 126 -3.43 19.10 -37.21
CA ARG A 126 -3.63 20.51 -37.56
C ARG A 126 -2.84 21.45 -36.64
N SER A 127 -2.51 22.63 -37.15
CA SER A 127 -1.84 23.68 -36.37
C SER A 127 -2.64 24.10 -35.13
N VAL A 128 -1.95 24.16 -33.99
CA VAL A 128 -2.53 24.25 -32.64
C VAL A 128 -2.83 25.71 -32.23
N GLY A 129 -2.49 26.69 -33.07
CA GLY A 129 -2.71 28.12 -32.80
C GLY A 129 -1.95 28.66 -31.58
N PRO A 130 -2.13 29.94 -31.21
CA PRO A 130 -1.39 30.58 -30.13
C PRO A 130 -1.70 29.99 -28.76
N ALA A 131 -0.74 30.08 -27.83
CA ALA A 131 -0.91 29.63 -26.46
C ALA A 131 -2.07 30.35 -25.77
N VAL A 132 -2.92 29.60 -25.06
CA VAL A 132 -3.93 30.20 -24.18
C VAL A 132 -3.21 30.75 -22.95
N SER A 133 -2.74 31.99 -23.05
CA SER A 133 -2.14 32.71 -21.94
C SER A 133 -2.74 34.11 -21.83
N GLY A 134 -3.65 34.31 -20.87
CA GLY A 134 -3.99 35.66 -20.40
C GLY A 134 -2.99 36.12 -19.34
N LEU A 135 -2.75 37.43 -19.21
CA LEU A 135 -2.18 37.99 -17.97
C LEU A 135 -3.32 38.05 -16.94
N ILE A 136 -3.13 37.47 -15.75
CA ILE A 136 -4.13 37.57 -14.66
C ILE A 136 -4.13 39.00 -14.08
N TRP A 137 -2.99 39.68 -14.15
CA TRP A 137 -2.77 41.01 -13.59
C TRP A 137 -2.04 41.92 -14.57
N ARG A 138 -2.44 43.19 -14.59
CA ARG A 138 -1.91 44.22 -15.51
C ARG A 138 -0.71 44.98 -14.92
N ASN A 139 -0.44 44.85 -13.62
CA ASN A 139 0.67 45.52 -12.94
C ASN A 139 2.03 44.86 -13.27
N ARG A 140 2.96 45.65 -13.84
CA ARG A 140 4.28 45.18 -14.29
C ARG A 140 5.17 44.66 -13.16
N ILE A 141 5.17 45.33 -12.01
CA ILE A 141 5.99 44.93 -10.85
C ILE A 141 5.50 43.58 -10.32
N PHE A 142 4.19 43.44 -10.16
CA PHE A 142 3.57 42.19 -9.72
C PHE A 142 3.86 41.03 -10.69
N VAL A 143 3.77 41.27 -12.00
CA VAL A 143 4.10 40.26 -13.03
C VAL A 143 5.59 39.88 -13.00
N GLN A 144 6.50 40.82 -12.78
CA GLN A 144 7.94 40.54 -12.67
C GLN A 144 8.28 39.72 -11.43
N ILE A 145 7.66 40.03 -10.28
CA ILE A 145 7.84 39.29 -9.02
C ILE A 145 7.26 37.87 -9.16
N THR A 146 6.00 37.75 -9.59
CA THR A 146 5.31 36.45 -9.70
C THR A 146 5.95 35.52 -10.72
N ARG A 147 6.67 36.04 -11.72
CA ARG A 147 7.45 35.24 -12.69
C ARG A 147 8.48 34.33 -12.01
N TRP A 148 9.10 34.79 -10.92
CA TRP A 148 10.13 34.04 -10.19
C TRP A 148 9.60 33.44 -8.89
N VAL A 149 8.75 34.17 -8.17
CA VAL A 149 8.18 33.68 -6.91
C VAL A 149 7.32 32.44 -7.11
N SER A 150 6.51 32.37 -8.17
CA SER A 150 5.64 31.21 -8.43
C SER A 150 6.41 29.90 -8.65
N PRO A 151 7.43 29.82 -9.54
CA PRO A 151 8.18 28.57 -9.71
C PRO A 151 9.02 28.21 -8.48
N ILE A 152 9.59 29.20 -7.77
CA ILE A 152 10.32 28.93 -6.52
C ILE A 152 9.37 28.34 -5.48
N LEU A 153 8.20 28.95 -5.28
CA LEU A 153 7.20 28.46 -4.35
C LEU A 153 6.72 27.05 -4.74
N ALA A 154 6.52 26.79 -6.03
CA ALA A 154 6.17 25.45 -6.51
C ALA A 154 7.23 24.40 -6.11
N ILE A 155 8.52 24.72 -6.33
CA ILE A 155 9.63 23.85 -5.96
C ILE A 155 9.68 23.63 -4.44
N VAL A 156 9.53 24.69 -3.65
CA VAL A 156 9.49 24.60 -2.18
C VAL A 156 8.33 23.72 -1.71
N ILE A 157 7.15 23.84 -2.30
CA ILE A 157 5.99 23.00 -1.97
C ILE A 157 6.27 21.53 -2.31
N ILE A 158 6.79 21.24 -3.51
CA ILE A 158 7.08 19.87 -3.94
C ILE A 158 8.14 19.23 -3.03
N ILE A 159 9.31 19.87 -2.90
CA ILE A 159 10.44 19.33 -2.13
C ILE A 159 10.09 19.28 -0.64
N GLY A 160 9.52 20.37 -0.10
CA GLY A 160 9.15 20.47 1.30
C GLY A 160 8.10 19.43 1.70
N SER A 161 7.06 19.23 0.88
CA SER A 161 6.07 18.17 1.14
C SER A 161 6.66 16.77 1.03
N GLY A 162 7.51 16.51 0.03
CA GLY A 162 8.18 15.22 -0.12
C GLY A 162 9.10 14.89 1.04
N LEU A 163 9.90 15.85 1.50
CA LEU A 163 10.75 15.70 2.69
C LEU A 163 9.93 15.51 3.96
N ALA A 164 8.89 16.33 4.17
CA ALA A 164 8.05 16.24 5.36
C ALA A 164 7.34 14.89 5.44
N ILE A 165 6.70 14.46 4.34
CA ILE A 165 6.02 13.17 4.25
C ILE A 165 7.04 12.03 4.37
N GLY A 166 8.13 12.09 3.63
CA GLY A 166 9.21 11.10 3.66
C GLY A 166 9.76 10.91 5.06
N ILE A 167 10.15 11.98 5.77
CA ILE A 167 10.61 11.89 7.16
C ILE A 167 9.53 11.33 8.07
N SER A 168 8.29 11.83 7.98
CA SER A 168 7.19 11.38 8.84
C SER A 168 6.85 9.89 8.65
N LEU A 169 7.08 9.37 7.45
CA LEU A 169 6.81 7.99 7.06
C LEU A 169 8.09 7.13 6.97
N ARG A 170 9.24 7.63 7.46
CA ARG A 170 10.56 6.98 7.36
C ARG A 170 10.88 6.47 5.96
N TRP A 171 10.52 7.26 4.96
CA TRP A 171 10.70 7.00 3.52
C TRP A 171 10.05 5.70 3.05
N GLY A 172 9.12 5.14 3.83
CA GLY A 172 8.53 3.83 3.54
C GLY A 172 9.53 2.67 3.65
N SER A 173 10.64 2.87 4.36
CA SER A 173 11.66 1.83 4.54
C SER A 173 11.02 0.62 5.23
N PRO A 174 10.95 -0.54 4.57
CA PRO A 174 10.54 -1.77 5.24
C PRO A 174 11.55 -2.07 6.36
N GLY A 175 11.06 -2.56 7.50
CA GLY A 175 11.95 -3.07 8.54
C GLY A 175 12.80 -4.24 8.03
N THR A 176 13.88 -4.57 8.74
CA THR A 176 14.64 -5.80 8.47
C THR A 176 13.77 -7.01 8.78
N PRO A 177 13.70 -8.05 7.94
CA PRO A 177 13.00 -9.31 8.27
C PRO A 177 13.56 -9.94 9.55
N GLU A 178 12.72 -10.68 10.30
CA GLU A 178 13.24 -11.51 11.39
C GLU A 178 13.64 -12.88 10.84
N GLU A 179 14.47 -13.61 11.59
CA GLU A 179 14.83 -14.99 11.26
C GLU A 179 13.60 -15.91 11.15
N ILE A 180 12.57 -15.66 11.99
CA ILE A 180 11.31 -16.42 11.99
C ILE A 180 10.31 -15.95 10.91
N SER A 181 10.64 -14.95 10.10
CA SER A 181 9.74 -14.49 9.04
C SER A 181 9.57 -15.59 7.97
N GLY A 182 8.34 -16.08 7.79
CA GLY A 182 8.03 -17.19 6.90
C GLY A 182 6.58 -17.64 7.00
N VAL A 183 6.24 -18.71 6.28
CA VAL A 183 4.94 -19.38 6.34
C VAL A 183 5.18 -20.81 6.80
N TYR A 184 4.39 -21.26 7.76
CA TYR A 184 4.61 -22.50 8.48
C TYR A 184 3.32 -23.30 8.63
N THR A 185 3.43 -24.61 8.52
CA THR A 185 2.44 -25.55 9.06
C THR A 185 2.82 -25.92 10.49
N VAL A 186 1.82 -26.04 11.36
CA VAL A 186 2.03 -26.20 12.80
C VAL A 186 1.68 -27.60 13.26
N THR A 187 2.56 -28.19 14.07
CA THR A 187 2.28 -29.42 14.83
C THR A 187 2.32 -29.09 16.32
N ALA A 188 1.18 -29.21 17.01
CA ALA A 188 1.08 -28.92 18.44
C ALA A 188 1.41 -30.16 19.29
N SER A 189 2.18 -29.99 20.37
CA SER A 189 2.51 -31.07 21.32
C SER A 189 1.63 -31.04 22.57
N SER A 190 0.74 -32.04 22.67
CA SER A 190 -0.02 -32.59 23.82
C SER A 190 -0.78 -31.68 24.81
N LYS A 191 -0.32 -30.48 25.18
CA LYS A 191 -1.06 -29.55 26.05
C LYS A 191 -1.59 -28.37 25.25
N THR A 192 -2.87 -28.05 25.45
CA THR A 192 -3.58 -26.98 24.76
C THR A 192 -3.69 -25.77 25.66
N THR A 193 -3.31 -24.60 25.16
CA THR A 193 -3.52 -23.31 25.84
C THR A 193 -4.66 -22.57 25.14
N PRO A 194 -5.69 -22.09 25.84
CA PRO A 194 -6.69 -21.20 25.26
C PRO A 194 -6.05 -19.93 24.69
N ILE A 195 -6.54 -19.46 23.54
CA ILE A 195 -6.07 -18.20 22.94
C ILE A 195 -7.04 -17.08 23.34
N ASP A 196 -6.52 -16.13 24.10
CA ASP A 196 -7.31 -15.01 24.62
C ASP A 196 -8.10 -14.28 23.53
N GLY A 197 -9.40 -14.09 23.81
CA GLY A 197 -10.32 -13.41 22.90
C GLY A 197 -10.84 -14.27 21.74
N THR A 198 -10.65 -15.60 21.79
CA THR A 198 -11.17 -16.54 20.80
C THR A 198 -11.76 -17.80 21.46
N ASP A 199 -12.55 -18.57 20.71
CA ASP A 199 -12.99 -19.91 21.11
C ASP A 199 -11.95 -21.00 20.75
N HIS A 200 -10.76 -20.60 20.30
CA HIS A 200 -9.70 -21.46 19.81
C HIS A 200 -8.61 -21.71 20.86
N THR A 201 -7.90 -22.82 20.70
CA THR A 201 -6.73 -23.18 21.49
C THR A 201 -5.48 -23.29 20.61
N THR A 202 -4.30 -23.37 21.22
CA THR A 202 -3.05 -23.58 20.50
C THR A 202 -3.00 -24.87 19.68
N ALA A 203 -3.82 -25.89 20.01
CA ALA A 203 -3.94 -27.11 19.21
C ALA A 203 -4.83 -26.97 17.98
N ASP A 204 -5.68 -25.93 17.93
CA ASP A 204 -6.53 -25.66 16.76
C ASP A 204 -5.73 -24.96 15.65
N ILE A 205 -4.53 -24.45 15.95
CA ILE A 205 -3.66 -23.79 14.98
C ILE A 205 -3.10 -24.83 14.00
N THR A 206 -3.42 -24.65 12.72
CA THR A 206 -2.88 -25.50 11.64
C THR A 206 -1.76 -24.79 10.87
N GLN A 207 -1.82 -23.46 10.78
CA GLN A 207 -0.84 -22.68 10.04
C GLN A 207 -0.59 -21.32 10.68
N ILE A 208 0.66 -20.86 10.57
CA ILE A 208 1.10 -19.53 11.01
C ILE A 208 1.93 -18.90 9.90
N ALA A 209 1.73 -17.61 9.66
CA ALA A 209 2.60 -16.82 8.82
C ALA A 209 3.11 -15.59 9.54
N PHE A 210 4.43 -15.46 9.62
CA PHE A 210 5.14 -14.32 10.17
C PHE A 210 5.61 -13.43 9.02
N GLY A 211 5.05 -12.23 8.94
CA GLY A 211 5.38 -11.23 7.92
C GLY A 211 6.82 -10.74 8.00
N GLN A 212 7.44 -10.48 6.85
CA GLN A 212 8.79 -9.95 6.72
C GLN A 212 8.82 -8.41 6.85
N ILE A 213 7.69 -7.72 6.62
CA ILE A 213 7.66 -6.26 6.49
C ILE A 213 7.04 -5.62 7.74
N GLY A 214 7.89 -4.92 8.50
CA GLY A 214 7.52 -4.31 9.77
C GLY A 214 7.29 -2.80 9.71
N SER A 215 6.40 -2.32 10.58
CA SER A 215 6.20 -0.91 10.91
C SER A 215 6.59 -0.65 12.38
N ARG A 216 6.39 0.59 12.85
CA ARG A 216 6.66 1.01 14.24
C ARG A 216 5.87 0.21 15.28
N SER A 217 4.73 -0.36 14.90
CA SER A 217 3.86 -1.18 15.76
C SER A 217 4.22 -2.67 15.77
N GLY A 218 5.22 -3.10 14.99
CA GLY A 218 5.56 -4.51 14.78
C GLY A 218 5.34 -4.97 13.34
N LYS A 219 5.44 -6.27 13.12
CA LYS A 219 5.27 -6.95 11.82
C LYS A 219 3.95 -7.67 11.75
N ARG A 220 3.36 -7.81 10.58
CA ARG A 220 2.06 -8.51 10.44
C ARG A 220 2.24 -10.00 10.68
N MET A 221 1.25 -10.63 11.29
CA MET A 221 1.14 -12.08 11.45
C MET A 221 -0.25 -12.53 11.04
N SER A 222 -0.38 -13.77 10.59
CA SER A 222 -1.67 -14.42 10.44
C SER A 222 -1.65 -15.87 10.90
N VAL A 223 -2.83 -16.35 11.30
CA VAL A 223 -3.05 -17.68 11.85
C VAL A 223 -4.28 -18.28 11.17
N ARG A 224 -4.20 -19.58 10.86
CA ARG A 224 -5.32 -20.37 10.35
C ARG A 224 -5.63 -21.50 11.33
N TYR A 225 -6.92 -21.61 11.67
CA TYR A 225 -7.43 -22.65 12.57
C TYR A 225 -7.98 -23.87 11.82
N SER A 226 -8.16 -24.98 12.53
CA SER A 226 -8.60 -26.27 12.03
C SER A 226 -10.02 -26.26 11.46
N ASP A 227 -10.90 -25.40 11.99
CA ASP A 227 -12.25 -25.17 11.49
C ASP A 227 -12.31 -24.23 10.27
N GLY A 228 -11.16 -23.70 9.86
CA GLY A 228 -11.02 -22.75 8.77
C GLY A 228 -11.08 -21.30 9.18
N ASP A 229 -11.22 -20.95 10.46
CA ASP A 229 -11.20 -19.55 10.90
C ASP A 229 -9.85 -18.88 10.61
N PHE A 230 -9.91 -17.60 10.22
CA PHE A 230 -8.74 -16.75 10.00
C PHE A 230 -8.61 -15.70 11.08
N GLN A 231 -7.39 -15.50 11.57
CA GLN A 231 -7.07 -14.41 12.47
C GLN A 231 -5.77 -13.73 12.06
N ASP A 232 -5.77 -12.40 12.09
CA ASP A 232 -4.59 -11.59 11.85
C ASP A 232 -4.13 -10.88 13.11
N GLY A 233 -2.87 -10.48 13.13
CA GLY A 233 -2.26 -9.82 14.28
C GLY A 233 -0.98 -9.08 13.90
N VAL A 234 -0.31 -8.60 14.93
CA VAL A 234 0.99 -7.97 14.85
C VAL A 234 1.93 -8.64 15.83
N TYR A 235 3.17 -8.88 15.42
CA TYR A 235 4.18 -9.49 16.27
C TYR A 235 5.44 -8.62 16.36
N SER A 236 6.14 -8.74 17.47
CA SER A 236 7.45 -8.15 17.71
C SER A 236 8.38 -9.19 18.33
N VAL A 237 9.66 -9.11 17.98
CA VAL A 237 10.69 -10.02 18.51
C VAL A 237 11.67 -9.22 19.36
N ASP A 238 11.93 -9.71 20.57
CA ASP A 238 12.95 -9.22 21.48
C ASP A 238 13.83 -10.39 21.96
N GLY A 239 15.01 -10.52 21.37
CA GLY A 239 15.88 -11.68 21.59
C GLY A 239 15.21 -12.98 21.15
N GLN A 240 14.92 -13.86 22.10
CA GLN A 240 14.21 -15.14 21.88
C GLN A 240 12.74 -15.09 22.25
N SER A 241 12.21 -13.91 22.61
CA SER A 241 10.80 -13.72 22.94
C SER A 241 10.04 -13.11 21.77
N ILE A 242 8.87 -13.64 21.47
CA ILE A 242 7.93 -13.13 20.48
C ILE A 242 6.67 -12.73 21.21
N THR A 243 6.32 -11.45 21.13
CA THR A 243 5.04 -10.94 21.61
C THR A 243 4.12 -10.80 20.41
N VAL A 244 2.95 -11.42 20.47
CA VAL A 244 1.92 -11.39 19.43
C VAL A 244 0.67 -10.71 19.96
N GLU A 245 0.26 -9.62 19.34
CA GLU A 245 -1.04 -8.99 19.54
C GLU A 245 -2.00 -9.48 18.44
N LEU A 246 -3.00 -10.27 18.82
CA LEU A 246 -3.99 -10.81 17.90
C LEU A 246 -5.18 -9.85 17.79
N PHE A 247 -5.71 -9.66 16.58
CA PHE A 247 -6.98 -8.99 16.35
C PHE A 247 -8.14 -9.99 16.44
N PRO A 248 -9.40 -9.54 16.58
CA PRO A 248 -10.55 -10.44 16.55
C PRO A 248 -10.55 -11.34 15.32
N VAL A 249 -10.95 -12.61 15.52
CA VAL A 249 -11.16 -13.57 14.43
C VAL A 249 -12.03 -12.94 13.35
N ARG A 250 -11.64 -13.11 12.07
CA ARG A 250 -12.35 -12.50 10.94
C ARG A 250 -13.64 -13.25 10.65
N LYS A 251 -14.69 -12.86 11.36
CA LYS A 251 -16.08 -13.28 11.10
C LYS A 251 -16.93 -12.09 10.68
N GLY A 252 -17.65 -12.25 9.57
CA GLY A 252 -18.59 -11.26 9.05
C GLY A 252 -17.92 -9.97 8.56
N ALA A 253 -18.73 -8.92 8.43
CA ALA A 253 -18.25 -7.60 8.02
C ALA A 253 -17.58 -6.89 9.21
N GLN A 254 -16.27 -6.67 9.12
CA GLN A 254 -15.50 -5.95 10.13
C GLN A 254 -14.88 -4.68 9.55
N ALA A 255 -14.72 -3.66 10.39
CA ALA A 255 -14.02 -2.44 10.02
C ALA A 255 -12.52 -2.71 9.80
N PRO A 256 -11.83 -1.92 8.96
CA PRO A 256 -10.39 -2.07 8.74
C PRO A 256 -9.55 -1.83 10.01
N VAL A 257 -9.98 -0.90 10.86
CA VAL A 257 -9.31 -0.57 12.13
C VAL A 257 -9.94 -1.38 13.24
N ARG A 258 -9.12 -2.17 13.93
CA ARG A 258 -9.54 -3.08 15.01
C ARG A 258 -8.56 -2.98 16.17
N GLY A 259 -9.09 -3.02 17.40
CA GLY A 259 -8.27 -3.16 18.60
C GLY A 259 -7.84 -4.63 18.78
N PRO A 260 -6.76 -4.89 19.54
CA PRO A 260 -6.35 -6.26 19.86
C PRO A 260 -7.43 -6.97 20.68
N SER A 261 -7.63 -8.26 20.42
CA SER A 261 -8.50 -9.15 21.20
C SER A 261 -7.75 -9.88 22.31
N GLY A 262 -6.43 -10.05 22.16
CA GLY A 262 -5.58 -10.74 23.11
C GLY A 262 -4.10 -10.59 22.76
N THR A 263 -3.24 -10.89 23.73
CA THR A 263 -1.78 -10.89 23.57
C THR A 263 -1.25 -12.25 23.99
N VAL A 264 -0.36 -12.84 23.18
CA VAL A 264 0.28 -14.11 23.49
C VAL A 264 1.80 -13.94 23.38
N GLU A 265 2.52 -14.45 24.37
CA GLU A 265 3.98 -14.47 24.38
C GLU A 265 4.49 -15.88 24.11
N PHE A 266 5.43 -16.00 23.17
CA PHE A 266 6.11 -17.23 22.84
C PHE A 266 7.61 -17.05 23.05
N ARG A 267 8.28 -18.06 23.61
CA ARG A 267 9.73 -18.20 23.44
C ARG A 267 9.99 -19.05 22.22
N TYR A 268 10.83 -18.56 21.31
CA TYR A 268 11.20 -19.31 20.13
C TYR A 268 12.64 -19.82 20.21
N SER A 269 12.86 -21.02 19.68
CA SER A 269 14.18 -21.62 19.52
C SER A 269 14.27 -22.38 18.21
N THR A 270 15.44 -22.36 17.57
CA THR A 270 15.71 -23.15 16.38
C THR A 270 16.10 -24.58 16.79
N THR A 271 15.46 -25.58 16.19
CA THR A 271 15.75 -27.00 16.39
C THR A 271 16.94 -27.43 15.51
N GLU A 272 17.59 -28.54 15.82
CA GLU A 272 18.77 -29.05 15.06
C GLU A 272 18.49 -29.25 13.56
N ASP A 273 17.24 -29.53 13.18
CA ASP A 273 16.79 -29.72 11.79
C ASP A 273 16.49 -28.39 11.05
N GLY A 274 16.72 -27.24 11.69
CA GLY A 274 16.43 -25.92 11.10
C GLY A 274 14.95 -25.49 11.18
N GLU A 275 14.13 -26.25 11.91
CA GLU A 275 12.74 -25.89 12.24
C GLU A 275 12.67 -24.95 13.45
N PHE A 276 11.53 -24.30 13.66
CA PHE A 276 11.33 -23.43 14.82
C PHE A 276 10.37 -24.09 15.81
N SER A 277 10.71 -24.04 17.10
CA SER A 277 9.80 -24.38 18.19
C SER A 277 9.34 -23.11 18.89
N LEU A 278 8.02 -22.93 19.06
CA LEU A 278 7.40 -21.88 19.86
C LEU A 278 6.87 -22.49 21.16
N ARG A 279 7.32 -21.98 22.30
CA ARG A 279 6.89 -22.43 23.63
C ARG A 279 6.15 -21.33 24.37
N THR A 280 4.94 -21.64 24.83
CA THR A 280 4.24 -20.89 25.88
C THR A 280 4.53 -21.50 27.25
N GLU A 281 3.91 -21.02 28.32
CA GLU A 281 4.05 -21.65 29.66
C GLU A 281 3.57 -23.11 29.68
N ASP A 282 2.55 -23.44 28.89
CA ASP A 282 1.86 -24.73 28.93
C ASP A 282 1.88 -25.52 27.62
N SER A 283 2.23 -24.92 26.48
CA SER A 283 2.17 -25.59 25.17
C SER A 283 3.44 -25.37 24.33
N GLU A 284 3.76 -26.35 23.49
CA GLU A 284 4.85 -26.29 22.53
C GLU A 284 4.31 -26.54 21.12
N LEU A 285 4.64 -25.64 20.20
CA LEU A 285 4.27 -25.69 18.79
C LEU A 285 5.53 -25.83 17.95
N THR A 286 5.59 -26.88 17.14
CA THR A 286 6.66 -27.04 16.14
C THR A 286 6.20 -26.45 14.80
N LEU A 287 7.03 -25.58 14.23
CA LEU A 287 6.79 -24.90 12.97
C LEU A 287 7.59 -25.57 11.85
N HIS A 288 6.88 -26.19 10.92
CA HIS A 288 7.45 -26.76 9.71
C HIS A 288 7.32 -25.75 8.56
N ASN A 289 8.40 -25.49 7.84
CA ASN A 289 8.40 -24.50 6.76
C ASN A 289 7.48 -24.94 5.60
N ASP A 290 6.69 -24.01 5.08
CA ASP A 290 5.79 -24.23 3.95
C ASP A 290 6.22 -23.38 2.74
N ASP A 291 7.16 -23.93 1.95
CA ASP A 291 7.66 -23.30 0.72
C ASP A 291 6.56 -23.10 -0.34
N GLU A 292 5.54 -23.97 -0.36
CA GLU A 292 4.47 -23.93 -1.35
C GLU A 292 3.61 -22.67 -1.19
N ARG A 293 3.33 -22.27 0.05
CA ARG A 293 2.57 -21.04 0.35
C ARG A 293 3.43 -19.77 0.30
N ARG A 294 4.75 -19.89 0.27
CA ARG A 294 5.68 -18.75 0.06
C ARG A 294 5.96 -18.43 -1.40
N PHE A 295 5.64 -19.34 -2.32
CA PHE A 295 6.00 -19.23 -3.74
C PHE A 295 5.70 -17.86 -4.38
N LEU A 296 4.53 -17.26 -4.12
CA LEU A 296 4.16 -15.96 -4.68
C LEU A 296 5.12 -14.84 -4.25
N PHE A 297 5.56 -14.87 -2.99
CA PHE A 297 6.40 -13.84 -2.38
C PHE A 297 7.88 -14.05 -2.72
N ASP A 298 8.31 -15.30 -2.90
CA ASP A 298 9.71 -15.66 -3.16
C ASP A 298 10.10 -15.59 -4.65
N ARG A 299 9.13 -15.71 -5.56
CA ARG A 299 9.39 -15.85 -7.01
C ARG A 299 10.16 -14.68 -7.63
N GLY A 300 9.89 -13.45 -7.18
CA GLY A 300 10.45 -12.22 -7.73
C GLY A 300 10.12 -11.96 -9.21
N PHE A 301 10.68 -10.90 -9.78
CA PHE A 301 10.53 -10.56 -11.21
C PHE A 301 11.60 -11.28 -12.05
N ARG A 302 11.20 -11.79 -13.22
CA ARG A 302 12.10 -12.37 -14.23
C ARG A 302 11.75 -11.83 -15.62
N TRP A 303 12.77 -11.41 -16.37
CA TRP A 303 12.61 -10.90 -17.75
C TRP A 303 12.51 -12.00 -18.80
N GLY A 304 13.13 -13.16 -18.56
CA GLY A 304 13.24 -14.24 -19.53
C GLY A 304 11.89 -14.91 -19.84
N PRO A 305 11.69 -15.41 -21.08
CA PRO A 305 10.50 -16.17 -21.43
C PRO A 305 10.57 -17.56 -20.78
N GLU A 306 9.86 -17.72 -19.66
CA GLU A 306 9.63 -19.01 -19.01
C GLU A 306 8.16 -19.43 -19.20
N ALA A 307 7.89 -20.73 -19.15
CA ALA A 307 6.51 -21.20 -19.14
C ALA A 307 5.78 -20.63 -17.91
N PRO A 308 4.55 -20.09 -18.06
CA PRO A 308 3.78 -19.63 -16.92
C PRO A 308 3.50 -20.82 -15.99
N VAL A 309 3.71 -20.61 -14.69
CA VAL A 309 3.43 -21.60 -13.65
C VAL A 309 2.24 -21.11 -12.85
N ASN A 310 1.22 -21.94 -12.72
CA ASN A 310 0.08 -21.77 -11.82
C ASN A 310 0.04 -22.96 -10.86
N ARG A 311 -0.25 -22.72 -9.59
CA ARG A 311 -0.31 -23.74 -8.53
C ARG A 311 -1.70 -23.73 -7.91
#